data_AF-A0A821LBX4-F1
#
_entry.id   AF-A0A821LBX4-F1
#
_cell.length_a   1.000
_cell.length_b   1.000
_cell.length_c   1.000
_cell.angle_alpha   90.00
_cell.angle_beta   90.00
_cell.angle_gamma   90.00
#
_symmetry.space_group_name_H-M   'P 1'
#
loop_
_entity.id
_entity.type
_entity.pdbx_description
1 polymer ?
#
loop_
_entity_poly.entity_id
_entity_poly.type
_entity_poly.pdbx_seq_one_letter_code
_entity_poly.pdbx_strand_id
1 'polypeptide(L)'
;MNNHKYEDDIHISGKKKHTNGGINQSNEKVQLKLTYSLRTDSIDIPCTAAEALMSESALDALNQWLEIQTAERRVAWALCELPGVYALSSSFGAQAAASLHLLTAQKPDIPVLLVDTGYLFPETYSFIDQLRERLQLNLNVLRPEISAAWFEARHGRLWEQGLDGIDLYNHL
;
A
#
# COMPACT_ATOMS: atom_id res chain seq x y z
N MET A 1 -57.46 -12.90 -15.75
CA MET A 1 -58.01 -14.06 -15.01
C MET A 1 -56.84 -14.83 -14.40
N ASN A 2 -56.89 -14.97 -13.07
CA ASN A 2 -56.05 -15.78 -12.14
C ASN A 2 -54.54 -15.47 -12.14
N ASN A 3 -53.94 -14.69 -11.23
CA ASN A 3 -54.01 -14.64 -9.75
C ASN A 3 -53.70 -15.99 -9.06
N HIS A 4 -52.45 -16.18 -8.63
CA HIS A 4 -52.17 -16.78 -7.33
C HIS A 4 -50.96 -16.11 -6.68
N LYS A 5 -51.26 -15.43 -5.57
CA LYS A 5 -50.35 -14.88 -4.58
C LYS A 5 -49.72 -16.01 -3.76
N TYR A 6 -48.49 -15.81 -3.33
CA TYR A 6 -47.97 -16.37 -2.07
C TYR A 6 -47.53 -15.18 -1.21
N GLU A 7 -48.38 -14.84 -0.25
CA GLU A 7 -47.98 -14.30 1.05
C GLU A 7 -48.22 -15.43 2.04
N ASP A 8 -47.27 -15.69 2.94
CA ASP A 8 -47.58 -15.83 4.36
C ASP A 8 -46.28 -15.67 5.17
N ASP A 9 -46.44 -14.86 6.21
CA ASP A 9 -45.48 -14.37 7.20
C ASP A 9 -44.91 -15.50 8.09
N ILE A 10 -43.82 -15.25 8.86
CA ILE A 10 -43.79 -15.15 10.35
C ILE A 10 -42.43 -14.52 10.77
N HIS A 11 -42.48 -13.84 11.91
CA HIS A 11 -41.71 -12.71 12.42
C HIS A 11 -40.66 -13.11 13.51
N ILE A 12 -39.74 -12.17 13.80
CA ILE A 12 -39.04 -11.88 15.10
C ILE A 12 -37.58 -12.34 15.36
N SER A 13 -36.76 -11.28 15.52
CA SER A 13 -35.65 -11.04 16.47
C SER A 13 -34.31 -11.78 16.33
N GLY A 14 -33.29 -10.96 16.08
CA GLY A 14 -31.90 -11.30 16.37
C GLY A 14 -30.98 -10.12 16.09
N LYS A 15 -31.04 -9.05 16.90
CA LYS A 15 -29.97 -8.04 16.94
C LYS A 15 -28.67 -8.73 17.37
N LYS A 16 -27.78 -9.06 16.44
CA LYS A 16 -26.36 -9.31 16.76
C LYS A 16 -25.58 -8.01 16.60
N LYS A 17 -25.38 -7.32 17.74
CA LYS A 17 -24.19 -6.50 17.94
C LYS A 17 -23.00 -7.46 18.12
N HIS A 18 -22.04 -7.43 17.21
CA HIS A 18 -20.65 -7.86 17.45
C HIS A 18 -19.79 -6.64 17.10
N THR A 19 -19.43 -5.76 18.04
CA THR A 19 -18.28 -5.84 18.97
C THR A 19 -16.94 -6.18 18.29
N ASN A 20 -16.13 -5.13 18.14
CA ASN A 20 -14.67 -5.07 18.26
C ASN A 20 -13.79 -5.94 17.34
N GLY A 21 -13.42 -5.38 16.19
CA GLY A 21 -12.24 -5.78 15.39
C GLY A 21 -10.97 -5.03 15.80
N GLY A 22 -10.71 -4.91 17.10
CA GLY A 22 -9.56 -4.19 17.65
C GLY A 22 -8.75 -5.07 18.57
N ILE A 23 -8.13 -6.14 18.07
CA ILE A 23 -6.96 -6.84 18.64
C ILE A 23 -6.35 -7.63 17.46
N ASN A 24 -5.25 -7.14 16.87
CA ASN A 24 -4.29 -8.03 16.18
C ASN A 24 -2.92 -7.41 15.90
N GLN A 25 -2.77 -6.08 15.98
CA GLN A 25 -1.48 -5.44 15.77
C GLN A 25 -0.43 -5.76 16.85
N SER A 26 -0.86 -6.00 18.09
CA SER A 26 0.05 -6.31 19.22
C SER A 26 0.72 -7.68 19.07
N ASN A 27 0.00 -8.69 18.60
CA ASN A 27 0.55 -10.04 18.43
C ASN A 27 1.43 -10.14 17.18
N GLU A 28 1.08 -9.43 16.10
CA GLU A 28 1.90 -9.34 14.88
C GLU A 28 3.24 -8.62 15.17
N LYS A 29 3.19 -7.50 15.93
CA LYS A 29 4.40 -6.82 16.41
C LYS A 29 5.27 -7.69 17.29
N VAL A 30 4.68 -8.47 18.21
CA VAL A 30 5.45 -9.39 19.09
C VAL A 30 6.07 -10.54 18.29
N GLN A 31 5.36 -11.10 17.30
CA GLN A 31 5.88 -12.17 16.45
C GLN A 31 7.02 -11.66 15.54
N LEU A 32 6.86 -10.49 14.91
CA LEU A 32 7.91 -9.84 14.12
C LEU A 32 9.12 -9.52 15.01
N LYS A 33 8.90 -9.00 16.21
CA LYS A 33 9.97 -8.71 17.17
C LYS A 33 10.70 -9.99 17.57
N LEU A 34 10.02 -11.12 17.79
CA LEU A 34 10.66 -12.41 18.12
C LEU A 34 11.42 -13.03 16.94
N THR A 35 10.87 -13.00 15.72
CA THR A 35 11.52 -13.56 14.54
C THR A 35 12.79 -12.78 14.18
N TYR A 36 12.81 -11.46 14.39
CA TYR A 36 13.99 -10.63 14.13
C TYR A 36 14.95 -10.50 15.32
N SER A 37 14.48 -10.66 16.57
CA SER A 37 15.31 -10.54 17.78
C SER A 37 16.33 -11.68 17.96
N LEU A 38 16.20 -12.81 17.25
CA LEU A 38 17.14 -13.92 17.36
C LEU A 38 18.40 -13.77 16.49
N ARG A 39 18.59 -12.62 15.81
CA ARG A 39 19.76 -12.35 14.95
C ARG A 39 20.24 -10.89 14.99
N THR A 40 20.05 -10.21 16.11
CA THR A 40 20.49 -8.81 16.28
C THR A 40 21.75 -8.77 17.13
N ASP A 41 22.90 -8.63 16.46
CA ASP A 41 23.97 -7.85 17.05
C ASP A 41 23.39 -6.45 17.33
N SER A 42 23.54 -6.04 18.58
CA SER A 42 23.15 -4.76 19.16
C SER A 42 23.92 -3.62 18.50
N ILE A 43 23.44 -3.17 17.33
CA ILE A 43 23.84 -1.87 16.80
C ILE A 43 22.85 -0.87 17.40
N ASP A 44 23.34 -0.03 18.30
CA ASP A 44 22.58 1.01 18.98
C ASP A 44 21.90 1.92 17.94
N ILE A 45 20.58 1.88 17.88
CA ILE A 45 19.79 2.81 17.06
C ILE A 45 20.00 4.21 17.67
N PRO A 46 20.41 5.22 16.88
CA PRO A 46 20.90 6.50 17.42
C PRO A 46 19.80 7.34 18.08
N CYS A 47 18.54 7.13 17.69
CA CYS A 47 17.37 7.79 18.26
C CYS A 47 16.10 6.99 17.93
N THR A 48 15.02 7.30 18.63
CA THR A 48 13.68 6.79 18.35
C THR A 48 13.04 7.51 17.15
N ALA A 49 12.04 6.88 16.53
CA ALA A 49 11.25 7.53 15.47
C ALA A 49 10.58 8.83 15.93
N ALA A 50 10.16 8.90 17.20
CA ALA A 50 9.54 10.09 17.77
C ALA A 50 10.53 11.26 17.87
N GLU A 51 11.78 10.98 18.28
CA GLU A 51 12.84 12.00 18.33
C GLU A 51 13.21 12.50 16.94
N ALA A 52 13.34 11.60 15.96
CA ALA A 52 13.62 11.95 14.57
C ALA A 52 12.53 12.84 13.93
N LEU A 53 11.27 12.69 14.34
CA LEU A 53 10.19 13.56 13.85
C LEU A 53 10.30 15.00 14.39
N MET A 54 10.88 15.18 15.58
CA MET A 54 10.91 16.46 16.28
C MET A 54 12.22 17.23 16.10
N SER A 55 13.25 16.60 15.52
CA SER A 55 14.60 17.17 15.42
C SER A 55 15.30 16.76 14.12
N GLU A 56 15.73 17.75 13.33
CA GLU A 56 16.50 17.52 12.11
C GLU A 56 17.81 16.76 12.36
N SER A 57 18.53 17.08 13.45
CA SER A 57 19.78 16.38 13.79
C SER A 57 19.55 14.92 14.19
N ALA A 58 18.44 14.63 14.87
CA ALA A 58 18.05 13.25 15.18
C ALA A 58 17.65 12.48 13.90
N LEU A 59 16.93 13.13 12.98
CA LEU A 59 16.59 12.55 11.68
C LEU A 59 17.84 12.23 10.84
N ASP A 60 18.81 13.15 10.81
CA ASP A 60 20.07 12.95 10.10
C ASP A 60 20.87 11.79 10.68
N ALA A 61 20.97 11.69 12.01
CA ALA A 61 21.64 10.58 12.68
C ALA A 61 20.96 9.24 12.34
N LEU A 62 19.62 9.20 12.35
CA LEU A 62 18.85 8.02 11.98
C LEU A 62 19.05 7.63 10.51
N ASN A 63 19.06 8.60 9.59
CA ASN A 63 19.31 8.37 8.17
C ASN A 63 20.71 7.79 7.93
N GLN A 64 21.74 8.33 8.59
CA GLN A 64 23.11 7.80 8.51
C GLN A 64 23.19 6.36 9.02
N TRP A 65 22.49 6.05 10.11
CA TRP A 65 22.43 4.69 10.63
C TRP A 65 21.68 3.73 9.69
N LEU A 66 20.55 4.16 9.13
CA LEU A 66 19.77 3.39 8.15
C LEU A 66 20.58 3.13 6.88
N GLU A 67 21.44 4.06 6.47
CA GLU A 67 22.19 3.97 5.21
C GLU A 67 23.16 2.78 5.17
N ILE A 68 23.70 2.37 6.33
CA ILE A 68 24.58 1.20 6.43
C ILE A 68 23.80 -0.12 6.63
N GLN A 69 22.47 -0.08 6.75
CA GLN A 69 21.64 -1.27 6.92
C GLN A 69 21.24 -1.89 5.57
N THR A 70 21.02 -3.21 5.56
CA THR A 70 20.41 -3.91 4.42
C THR A 70 18.94 -3.50 4.24
N ALA A 71 18.40 -3.67 3.03
CA ALA A 71 17.01 -3.35 2.74
C ALA A 71 16.04 -4.10 3.66
N GLU A 72 16.30 -5.38 3.92
CA GLU A 72 15.52 -6.22 4.85
C GLU A 72 15.45 -5.59 6.24
N ARG A 73 16.59 -5.09 6.73
CA ARG A 73 16.69 -4.51 8.08
C ARG A 73 16.04 -3.14 8.17
N ARG A 74 16.14 -2.32 7.13
CA ARG A 74 15.40 -1.04 7.04
C ARG A 74 13.90 -1.27 7.12
N VAL A 75 13.39 -2.26 6.38
CA VAL A 75 11.97 -2.63 6.38
C VAL A 75 11.54 -3.18 7.73
N ALA A 76 12.30 -4.11 8.31
CA ALA A 76 12.00 -4.69 9.61
C ALA A 76 11.96 -3.61 10.72
N TRP A 77 12.93 -2.68 10.70
CA TRP A 77 12.97 -1.53 11.60
C TRP A 77 11.72 -0.66 11.43
N ALA A 78 11.37 -0.28 10.19
CA ALA A 78 10.21 0.58 9.91
C ALA A 78 8.90 -0.05 10.39
N LEU A 79 8.71 -1.35 10.16
CA LEU A 79 7.51 -2.09 10.59
C LEU A 79 7.40 -2.24 12.12
N CYS A 80 8.53 -2.21 12.84
CA CYS A 80 8.54 -2.28 14.30
C CYS A 80 8.33 -0.91 14.94
N GLU A 81 9.10 0.09 14.49
CA GLU A 81 9.32 1.36 15.20
C GLU A 81 8.40 2.49 14.74
N LEU A 82 8.07 2.56 13.45
CA LEU A 82 7.17 3.62 12.98
C LEU A 82 5.72 3.34 13.41
N PRO A 83 4.92 4.36 13.76
CA PRO A 83 3.50 4.17 14.02
C PRO A 83 2.67 4.21 12.72
N GLY A 84 1.41 3.79 12.79
CA GLY A 84 0.42 3.99 11.74
C GLY A 84 0.20 2.80 10.80
N VAL A 85 -0.37 3.09 9.63
CA VAL A 85 -0.66 2.10 8.58
C VAL A 85 0.43 2.17 7.52
N TYR A 86 0.97 1.02 7.16
CA TYR A 86 1.98 0.91 6.11
C TYR A 86 1.32 0.56 4.79
N ALA A 87 1.81 1.17 3.71
CA ALA A 87 1.43 0.83 2.35
C ALA A 87 2.69 0.89 1.47
N LEU A 88 2.67 0.15 0.37
CA LEU A 88 3.71 0.17 -0.66
C LEU A 88 3.13 0.73 -1.95
N SER A 89 3.61 1.88 -2.41
CA SER A 89 3.29 2.36 -3.75
C SER A 89 4.24 1.74 -4.77
N SER A 90 3.71 1.25 -5.90
CA SER A 90 4.51 0.70 -6.99
C SER A 90 3.93 1.05 -8.35
N SER A 91 4.79 1.50 -9.26
CA SER A 91 4.47 1.71 -10.67
C SER A 91 4.60 0.44 -11.52
N PHE A 92 5.02 -0.68 -10.91
CA PHE A 92 5.25 -1.95 -11.61
C PHE A 92 6.27 -1.87 -12.75
N GLY A 93 7.26 -0.99 -12.62
CA GLY A 93 8.42 -0.95 -13.52
C GLY A 93 9.31 -2.20 -13.42
N ALA A 94 10.37 -2.25 -14.24
CA ALA A 94 11.20 -3.44 -14.43
C ALA A 94 11.76 -4.06 -13.13
N GLN A 95 12.03 -3.24 -12.12
CA GLN A 95 12.62 -3.67 -10.83
C GLN A 95 11.59 -3.80 -9.69
N ALA A 96 10.30 -3.57 -9.96
CA ALA A 96 9.25 -3.57 -8.94
C ALA A 96 9.16 -4.90 -8.17
N ALA A 97 9.45 -6.02 -8.84
CA ALA A 97 9.39 -7.36 -8.25
C ALA A 97 10.27 -7.49 -7.00
N ALA A 98 11.44 -6.83 -6.96
CA ALA A 98 12.36 -6.91 -5.82
C ALA A 98 11.74 -6.29 -4.56
N SER A 99 11.27 -5.05 -4.64
CA SER A 99 10.65 -4.35 -3.50
C SER A 99 9.33 -5.00 -3.09
N LEU A 100 8.52 -5.43 -4.05
CA LEU A 100 7.26 -6.14 -3.79
C LEU A 100 7.52 -7.43 -3.02
N HIS A 101 8.47 -8.25 -3.48
CA HIS A 101 8.81 -9.49 -2.80
C HIS A 101 9.39 -9.26 -1.40
N LEU A 102 10.30 -8.29 -1.25
CA LEU A 102 10.92 -7.95 0.03
C LEU A 102 9.86 -7.57 1.08
N LEU A 103 8.95 -6.67 0.74
CA LEU A 103 7.96 -6.17 1.69
C LEU A 103 6.87 -7.19 1.97
N THR A 104 6.39 -7.92 0.97
CA THR A 104 5.37 -8.96 1.17
C THR A 104 5.90 -10.17 1.94
N ALA A 105 7.19 -10.49 1.84
CA ALA A 105 7.80 -11.53 2.68
C ALA A 105 7.79 -11.18 4.18
N GLN A 106 7.91 -9.88 4.52
CA GLN A 106 7.90 -9.42 5.91
C GLN A 106 6.49 -9.03 6.41
N LYS A 107 5.64 -8.52 5.51
CA LYS A 107 4.25 -8.16 5.77
C LYS A 107 3.36 -8.65 4.61
N PRO A 108 2.86 -9.90 4.66
CA PRO A 108 2.14 -10.55 3.56
C PRO A 108 0.90 -9.83 3.05
N ASP A 109 0.22 -9.06 3.90
CA ASP A 109 -1.03 -8.34 3.56
C ASP A 109 -0.83 -6.81 3.53
N ILE A 110 0.39 -6.34 3.23
CA ILE A 110 0.62 -4.91 3.07
C ILE A 110 -0.15 -4.38 1.84
N PRO A 111 -0.95 -3.31 1.97
CA PRO A 111 -1.60 -2.68 0.82
C PRO A 111 -0.58 -2.23 -0.22
N VAL A 112 -0.70 -2.75 -1.44
CA VAL A 112 0.09 -2.31 -2.60
C VAL A 112 -0.76 -1.36 -3.44
N LEU A 113 -0.33 -0.11 -3.55
CA LEU A 113 -1.03 0.93 -4.30
C LEU A 113 -0.47 1.01 -5.71
N LEU A 114 -1.35 0.87 -6.70
CA LEU A 114 -1.08 1.13 -8.11
C LEU A 114 -1.90 2.34 -8.55
N VAL A 115 -1.27 3.35 -9.12
CA VAL A 115 -1.98 4.44 -9.82
C VAL A 115 -2.09 4.05 -11.30
N ASP A 116 -3.29 3.66 -11.71
CA ASP A 116 -3.64 3.31 -13.07
C ASP A 116 -4.18 4.56 -13.78
N THR A 117 -3.32 5.17 -14.60
CA THR A 117 -3.64 6.39 -15.36
C THR A 117 -4.56 6.13 -16.55
N GLY A 118 -4.82 4.86 -16.90
CA GLY A 118 -5.46 4.47 -18.15
C GLY A 118 -4.51 4.43 -19.36
N TYR A 119 -3.23 4.80 -19.19
CA TYR A 119 -2.23 4.86 -20.27
C TYR A 119 -1.01 3.95 -20.03
N LEU A 120 -1.10 2.98 -19.10
CA LEU A 120 -0.04 2.00 -18.89
C LEU A 120 0.09 1.10 -20.12
N PHE A 121 1.31 0.62 -20.39
CA PHE A 121 1.55 -0.32 -21.48
C PHE A 121 0.78 -1.64 -21.25
N PRO A 122 0.26 -2.30 -22.29
CA PRO A 122 -0.39 -3.61 -22.19
C PRO A 122 0.46 -4.67 -21.44
N GLU A 123 1.77 -4.64 -21.67
CA GLU A 123 2.75 -5.50 -21.01
C GLU A 123 2.85 -5.20 -19.51
N THR A 124 2.65 -3.94 -19.10
CA THR A 124 2.64 -3.54 -17.69
C THR A 124 1.44 -4.15 -16.98
N TYR A 125 0.24 -4.12 -17.57
CA TYR A 125 -0.93 -4.80 -16.99
C TYR A 125 -0.71 -6.31 -16.86
N SER A 126 -0.17 -6.93 -17.91
CA SER A 126 0.15 -8.37 -17.89
C SER A 126 1.18 -8.71 -16.80
N PHE A 127 2.15 -7.82 -16.56
CA PHE A 127 3.15 -7.97 -15.51
C PHE A 127 2.57 -7.76 -14.10
N ILE A 128 1.66 -6.78 -13.94
CA ILE A 128 0.90 -6.55 -12.70
C ILE A 128 0.14 -7.83 -12.32
N ASP A 129 -0.61 -8.42 -13.26
CA ASP A 129 -1.41 -9.62 -13.00
C ASP A 129 -0.51 -10.80 -12.58
N GLN A 130 0.61 -11.01 -13.29
CA GLN A 130 1.58 -12.06 -12.94
C GLN A 130 2.17 -11.86 -11.54
N LEU A 131 2.58 -10.65 -11.18
CA LEU A 131 3.16 -10.37 -9.87
C LEU A 131 2.10 -10.45 -8.76
N ARG A 132 0.88 -9.98 -9.03
CA ARG A 132 -0.25 -10.08 -8.10
C ARG A 132 -0.52 -11.53 -7.72
N GLU A 133 -0.61 -12.42 -8.72
CA GLU A 133 -0.85 -13.83 -8.50
C GLU A 133 0.33 -14.50 -7.78
N ARG A 134 1.55 -14.29 -8.28
CA ARG A 134 2.76 -14.94 -7.77
C ARG A 134 3.10 -14.55 -6.32
N LEU A 135 2.91 -13.27 -5.98
CA LEU A 135 3.25 -12.72 -4.66
C LEU A 135 2.03 -12.55 -3.75
N GLN A 136 0.83 -12.94 -4.21
CA GLN A 136 -0.43 -12.81 -3.47
C GLN A 136 -0.70 -11.37 -2.99
N LEU A 137 -0.46 -10.40 -3.87
CA LEU A 137 -0.50 -8.98 -3.50
C LEU A 137 -1.92 -8.54 -3.09
N ASN A 138 -2.02 -7.82 -1.97
CA ASN A 138 -3.17 -6.98 -1.64
C ASN A 138 -3.16 -5.69 -2.50
N LEU A 139 -3.44 -5.88 -3.80
CA LEU A 139 -3.36 -4.83 -4.80
C LEU A 139 -4.60 -3.92 -4.75
N ASN A 140 -4.35 -2.63 -4.55
CA ASN A 140 -5.34 -1.56 -4.57
C ASN A 140 -5.06 -0.67 -5.80
N VAL A 141 -5.96 -0.74 -6.78
CA VAL A 141 -5.84 0.03 -8.03
C VAL A 141 -6.60 1.34 -7.88
N LEU A 142 -5.86 2.43 -7.88
CA LEU A 142 -6.36 3.81 -7.84
C LEU A 142 -6.46 4.32 -9.27
N ARG A 143 -7.62 4.87 -9.63
CA ARG A 143 -7.92 5.38 -10.96
C ARG A 143 -8.50 6.79 -10.87
N PRO A 144 -8.27 7.65 -11.88
CA PRO A 144 -8.99 8.90 -12.00
C PRO A 144 -10.51 8.67 -12.07
N GLU A 145 -11.29 9.64 -11.60
CA GLU A 145 -12.76 9.56 -11.62
C GLU A 145 -13.35 9.51 -13.04
N ILE A 146 -12.64 10.10 -14.00
CA ILE A 146 -12.99 10.08 -15.42
C ILE A 146 -12.05 9.18 -16.21
N SER A 147 -12.59 8.50 -17.23
CA SER A 147 -11.79 7.61 -18.08
C SER A 147 -10.83 8.39 -18.98
N ALA A 148 -9.77 7.72 -19.45
CA ALA A 148 -8.84 8.25 -20.45
C ALA A 148 -9.59 8.80 -21.69
N ALA A 149 -10.54 8.02 -22.23
CA ALA A 149 -11.34 8.43 -23.37
C ALA A 149 -12.19 9.69 -23.09
N TRP A 150 -12.76 9.81 -21.88
CA TRP A 150 -13.53 10.99 -21.50
C TRP A 150 -12.64 12.21 -21.28
N PHE A 151 -11.46 12.01 -20.71
CA PHE A 151 -10.44 13.04 -20.53
C PHE A 151 -9.99 13.60 -21.88
N GLU A 152 -9.59 12.72 -22.81
CA GLU A 152 -9.18 13.10 -24.17
C GLU A 152 -10.30 13.80 -24.94
N ALA A 153 -11.56 13.39 -24.78
CA ALA A 153 -12.69 14.05 -25.42
C ALA A 153 -12.90 15.50 -24.93
N ARG A 154 -12.52 15.82 -23.70
CA ARG A 154 -12.67 17.16 -23.12
C ARG A 154 -11.45 18.06 -23.30
N HIS A 155 -10.26 17.49 -23.22
CA HIS A 155 -9.01 18.25 -23.10
C HIS A 155 -8.01 17.96 -24.24
N GLY A 156 -8.30 16.94 -25.06
CA GLY A 156 -7.32 16.37 -25.98
C GLY A 156 -6.17 15.67 -25.25
N ARG A 157 -5.12 15.33 -25.98
CA ARG A 157 -3.89 14.75 -25.41
C ARG A 157 -2.99 15.87 -24.90
N LEU A 158 -3.20 16.30 -23.65
CA LEU A 158 -2.49 17.44 -23.06
C LEU A 158 -0.96 17.26 -23.06
N TRP A 159 -0.46 16.02 -22.93
CA TRP A 159 0.97 15.71 -22.99
C TRP A 159 1.61 15.95 -24.37
N GLU A 160 0.82 16.15 -25.43
CA GLU A 160 1.30 16.54 -26.76
C GLU A 160 1.30 18.07 -26.98
N GLN A 161 0.80 18.85 -26.01
CA GLN A 161 0.61 20.30 -26.14
C GLN A 161 1.74 21.12 -25.51
N GLY A 162 2.91 20.50 -25.28
CA GLY A 162 4.06 21.16 -24.67
C GLY A 162 3.91 21.38 -23.17
N LEU A 163 4.70 22.31 -22.63
CA LEU A 163 4.76 22.57 -21.18
C LEU A 163 3.43 23.05 -20.62
N ASP A 164 2.75 23.99 -21.31
CA ASP A 164 1.45 24.51 -20.89
C ASP A 164 0.39 23.39 -20.75
N GLY A 165 0.44 22.40 -21.64
CA GLY A 165 -0.43 21.23 -21.57
C GLY A 165 -0.13 20.34 -20.37
N ILE A 166 1.15 20.10 -20.06
CA ILE A 166 1.58 19.32 -18.89
C ILE A 166 1.18 20.04 -17.60
N ASP A 167 1.36 21.36 -17.54
CA ASP A 167 0.97 22.17 -16.37
C ASP A 167 -0.54 22.08 -16.14
N LEU A 168 -1.35 22.20 -17.19
CA LEU A 168 -2.79 22.02 -17.08
C LEU A 168 -3.16 20.60 -16.64
N TYR A 169 -2.51 19.57 -17.17
CA TYR A 169 -2.74 18.17 -16.79
C TYR A 169 -2.52 17.93 -15.29
N ASN A 170 -1.50 18.56 -14.69
CA ASN A 170 -1.17 18.41 -13.27
C ASN A 170 -2.15 19.11 -12.31
N HIS A 171 -3.06 19.92 -12.82
CA HIS A 171 -4.01 20.72 -12.03
C HIS A 171 -5.48 20.29 -12.20
N LEU A 172 -5.76 19.31 -13.07
CA LEU A 172 -7.09 18.73 -13.29
C LEU A 172 -7.31 17.48 -12.45
#